data_AF-A0A1D8JGC9-F1
#
_entry.id   AF-A0A1D8JGC9-F1
#
_cell.length_a   1.000
_cell.length_b   1.000
_cell.length_c   1.000
_cell.angle_alpha   90.00
_cell.angle_beta   90.00
_cell.angle_gamma   90.00
#
_symmetry.space_group_name_H-M   'P 1'
#
loop_
_entity.id
_entity.type
_entity.pdbx_description
1 polymer ?
#
loop_
_entity_poly.entity_id
_entity_poly.type
_entity_poly.pdbx_seq_one_letter_code
_entity_poly.pdbx_strand_id
1 'polypeptide(L)'
;MPRNPGMTDEVIIRMYKSGMPFKEMVAIVGISDRAIRNVMYKHNIPMNREQYSGQPRKNQVNEDYFKTWSHEMAWVLGLFVTDGQMHKKTHTIYFAQKEERILRLIANYMQADYILAPSAPTRSTPMLIINSKVIKKDLEELGITPNKSLTLAFPAVPKEYLASFIRGVIDGDGWVQNTGYVMNITSASQSFAEGLHTVFRTWNLRTEITTSTTQTGKAIYRIWIKGKEELPKLAKIIYKHAHNNDYILSKRERMEQRLNIFNN
;
A
#
# COMPACT_ATOMS: atom_id res chain seq x y z
N MET A 1 28.82 33.20 12.55
CA MET A 1 28.04 34.18 13.34
C MET A 1 28.55 34.12 14.77
N PRO A 2 28.99 35.25 15.35
CA PRO A 2 29.34 35.31 16.76
C PRO A 2 28.09 35.09 17.62
N ARG A 3 28.29 34.57 18.83
CA ARG A 3 27.21 34.44 19.81
C ARG A 3 26.89 35.80 20.42
N ASN A 4 25.67 35.97 20.92
CA ASN A 4 25.35 37.10 21.78
C ASN A 4 26.25 37.09 23.05
N PRO A 5 26.55 38.26 23.63
CA PRO A 5 27.40 38.36 24.81
C PRO A 5 26.94 37.44 25.96
N GLY A 6 27.88 36.76 26.61
CA GLY A 6 27.60 35.88 27.76
C GLY A 6 27.09 34.48 27.43
N MET A 7 26.95 34.12 26.15
CA MET A 7 26.44 32.81 25.72
C MET A 7 27.55 31.75 25.62
N THR A 8 27.98 31.21 26.76
CA THR A 8 28.94 30.09 26.81
C THR A 8 28.29 28.76 26.43
N ASP A 9 29.09 27.72 26.20
CA ASP A 9 28.56 26.36 25.93
C ASP A 9 27.68 25.88 27.09
N GLU A 10 28.05 26.17 28.34
CA GLU A 10 27.31 25.78 29.54
C GLU A 10 25.93 26.45 29.62
N VAL A 11 25.83 27.73 29.24
CA VAL A 11 24.55 28.46 29.19
C VAL A 11 23.63 27.85 28.15
N ILE A 12 24.16 27.56 26.97
CA ILE A 12 23.40 26.94 25.87
C ILE A 12 22.90 25.54 26.27
N ILE A 13 23.75 24.73 26.92
CA ILE A 13 23.38 23.40 27.43
C ILE A 13 22.30 23.50 28.52
N ARG A 14 22.38 24.49 29.41
CA ARG A 14 21.37 24.72 30.46
C ARG A 14 20.00 25.06 29.87
N MET A 15 19.96 25.93 28.88
CA MET A 15 18.73 26.29 28.15
C MET A 15 18.13 25.07 27.45
N TYR A 16 18.96 24.23 26.82
CA TYR A 16 18.49 22.99 26.22
C TYR A 16 17.89 22.02 27.26
N LYS A 17 18.60 21.80 28.38
CA LYS A 17 18.16 20.91 29.45
C LYS A 17 16.90 21.40 30.17
N SER A 18 16.58 22.69 30.12
CA SER A 18 15.32 23.21 30.65
C SER A 18 14.11 22.96 29.74
N GLY A 19 14.30 22.30 28.60
CA GLY A 19 13.23 22.03 27.62
C GLY A 19 12.89 23.20 26.72
N MET A 20 13.72 24.25 26.68
CA MET A 20 13.47 25.43 25.83
C MET A 20 13.48 25.05 24.34
N PRO A 21 12.49 25.48 23.54
CA PRO A 21 12.49 25.24 22.10
C PRO A 21 13.70 25.87 21.42
N PHE A 22 14.33 25.16 20.47
CA PHE A 22 15.48 25.66 19.71
C PHE A 22 15.20 27.00 19.02
N LYS A 23 13.95 27.25 18.58
CA LYS A 23 13.56 28.52 17.94
C LYS A 23 13.74 29.71 18.90
N GLU A 24 13.44 29.52 20.19
CA GLU A 24 13.64 30.53 21.22
C GLU A 24 15.13 30.68 21.56
N MET A 25 15.85 29.55 21.65
CA MET A 25 17.31 29.56 21.88
C MET A 25 18.06 30.30 20.76
N VAL A 26 17.65 30.16 19.50
CA VAL A 26 18.27 30.88 18.37
C VAL A 26 18.18 32.40 18.57
N ALA A 27 17.03 32.91 19.03
CA ALA A 27 16.84 34.34 19.27
C ALA A 27 17.71 34.86 20.42
N ILE A 28 17.88 34.06 21.48
CA ILE A 28 18.66 34.45 22.68
C ILE A 28 20.17 34.30 22.44
N VAL A 29 20.59 33.19 21.82
CA VAL A 29 22.00 32.84 21.65
C VAL A 29 22.64 33.58 20.46
N GLY A 30 21.85 33.96 19.46
CA GLY A 30 22.32 34.69 18.27
C GLY A 30 23.04 33.81 17.24
N ILE A 31 22.96 32.48 17.36
CA ILE A 31 23.52 31.52 16.40
C ILE A 31 22.43 30.63 15.83
N SER A 32 22.71 30.01 14.68
CA SER A 32 21.75 29.13 14.03
C SER A 32 21.45 27.87 14.87
N ASP A 33 20.25 27.33 14.67
CA ASP A 33 19.81 26.06 15.26
C ASP A 33 20.83 24.93 15.04
N ARG A 34 21.47 24.88 13.86
CA ARG A 34 22.57 23.95 13.57
C ARG A 34 23.79 24.16 14.47
N ALA A 35 24.17 25.41 14.72
CA ALA A 35 25.30 25.72 15.60
C ALA A 35 25.00 25.37 17.06
N ILE A 36 23.76 25.55 17.53
CA ILE A 36 23.31 25.10 18.85
C ILE A 36 23.40 23.57 18.96
N ARG A 37 22.95 22.82 17.95
CA ARG A 37 23.11 21.35 17.93
C ARG A 37 24.56 20.91 17.98
N ASN A 38 25.46 21.60 17.27
CA ASN A 38 26.89 21.31 17.32
C ASN A 38 27.48 21.46 18.72
N VAL A 39 26.97 22.39 19.55
CA VAL A 39 27.35 22.49 20.97
C VAL A 39 26.92 21.23 21.73
N MET A 40 25.70 20.74 21.51
CA MET A 40 25.24 19.49 22.15
C MET A 40 26.13 18.29 21.77
N TYR A 41 26.45 18.14 20.49
CA TYR A 41 27.31 17.06 20.00
C TYR A 41 28.74 17.16 20.55
N LYS A 42 29.31 18.36 20.59
CA LYS A 42 30.64 18.62 21.16
C LYS A 42 30.74 18.15 22.62
N HIS A 43 29.64 18.23 23.37
CA HIS A 43 29.57 17.89 24.79
C HIS A 43 28.87 16.55 25.07
N ASN A 44 28.67 15.70 24.06
CA ASN A 44 28.00 14.40 24.18
C ASN A 44 26.61 14.46 24.85
N ILE A 45 25.88 15.57 24.66
CA ILE A 45 24.52 15.71 25.17
C ILE A 45 23.57 14.99 24.22
N PRO A 46 22.77 14.01 24.69
CA PRO A 46 21.83 13.30 23.84
C PRO A 46 20.74 14.27 23.36
N MET A 47 20.53 14.28 22.06
CA MET A 47 19.46 15.04 21.44
C MET A 47 18.12 14.34 21.71
N ASN A 48 17.07 15.11 22.03
CA ASN A 48 15.70 14.60 22.17
C ASN A 48 15.17 13.97 20.86
N ARG A 49 15.88 14.20 19.75
CA ARG A 49 15.65 13.58 18.45
C ARG A 49 16.98 13.16 17.85
N GLU A 50 17.00 11.94 17.31
CA GLU A 50 18.16 11.43 16.57
C GLU A 50 18.55 12.38 15.44
N GLN A 51 19.85 12.50 15.23
CA GLN A 51 20.38 13.18 14.06
C GLN A 51 19.79 12.50 12.81
N TYR A 52 19.19 13.28 11.91
CA TYR A 52 18.48 12.80 10.71
C TYR A 52 17.09 12.17 10.93
N SER A 53 16.45 12.34 12.09
CA SER A 53 15.09 11.81 12.35
C SER A 53 13.98 12.41 11.47
N GLY A 54 14.28 13.38 10.61
CA GLY A 54 13.29 14.12 9.81
C GLY A 54 12.29 14.92 10.66
N GLN A 55 11.35 15.59 10.00
CA GLN A 55 10.17 16.14 10.70
C GLN A 55 9.29 14.98 11.18
N PRO A 56 8.64 15.09 12.36
CA PRO A 56 7.70 14.07 12.80
C PRO A 56 6.60 13.94 11.76
N ARG A 57 6.16 12.71 11.52
CA ARG A 57 5.03 12.47 10.63
C ARG A 57 3.80 13.12 11.26
N LYS A 58 3.15 14.01 10.51
CA LYS A 58 1.92 14.67 10.97
C LYS A 58 0.74 13.71 11.04
N ASN A 59 0.73 12.73 10.14
CA ASN A 59 -0.40 11.85 9.89
C ASN A 59 -0.13 10.47 10.47
N GLN A 60 -1.13 9.89 11.14
CA GLN A 60 -1.04 8.58 11.78
C GLN A 60 -1.28 7.45 10.79
N VAL A 61 -0.67 6.30 11.07
CA VAL A 61 -0.90 5.01 10.40
C VAL A 61 -0.32 3.90 11.29
N ASN A 62 -0.98 2.74 11.34
CA ASN A 62 -0.43 1.55 11.98
C ASN A 62 0.78 1.03 11.18
N GLU A 63 1.99 1.26 11.69
CA GLU A 63 3.24 0.84 11.05
C GLU A 63 3.51 -0.67 11.18
N ASP A 64 2.72 -1.40 11.95
CA ASP A 64 2.81 -2.86 12.07
C ASP A 64 1.83 -3.58 11.13
N TYR A 65 1.06 -2.85 10.33
CA TYR A 65 -0.03 -3.40 9.51
C TYR A 65 0.40 -4.54 8.57
N PHE A 66 1.58 -4.44 7.97
CA PHE A 66 2.08 -5.47 7.04
C PHE A 66 2.97 -6.53 7.71
N LYS A 67 3.11 -6.51 9.04
CA LYS A 67 3.96 -7.45 9.79
C LYS A 67 3.26 -8.72 10.22
N THR A 68 1.93 -8.67 10.37
CA THR A 68 1.13 -9.82 10.76
C THR A 68 0.08 -10.08 9.69
N TRP A 69 -0.04 -11.32 9.24
CA TRP A 69 -1.06 -11.68 8.27
C TRP A 69 -2.45 -11.70 8.89
N SER A 70 -3.41 -11.15 8.15
CA SER A 70 -4.85 -11.28 8.38
C SER A 70 -5.56 -11.28 7.02
N HIS A 71 -6.86 -11.58 6.99
CA HIS A 71 -7.63 -11.51 5.75
C HIS A 71 -7.71 -10.08 5.20
N GLU A 72 -7.79 -9.08 6.08
CA GLU A 72 -7.81 -7.65 5.74
C GLU A 72 -6.45 -7.21 5.18
N MET A 73 -5.34 -7.60 5.84
CA MET A 73 -3.98 -7.31 5.37
C MET A 73 -3.78 -7.91 3.97
N ALA A 74 -4.17 -9.17 3.77
CA ALA A 74 -4.01 -9.85 2.48
C ALA A 74 -4.83 -9.19 1.38
N TRP A 75 -6.08 -8.80 1.66
CA TRP A 75 -6.91 -8.06 0.71
C TRP A 75 -6.30 -6.70 0.35
N VAL A 76 -5.83 -5.93 1.34
CA VAL A 76 -5.13 -4.65 1.11
C VAL A 76 -3.85 -4.86 0.31
N LEU A 77 -3.08 -5.93 0.58
CA LEU A 77 -1.90 -6.29 -0.19
C LEU A 77 -2.28 -6.62 -1.65
N GLY A 78 -3.37 -7.35 -1.86
CA GLY A 78 -3.93 -7.65 -3.18
C GLY A 78 -4.25 -6.39 -3.99
N LEU A 79 -4.92 -5.43 -3.37
CA LEU A 79 -5.20 -4.12 -3.98
C LEU A 79 -3.92 -3.29 -4.20
N PHE A 80 -2.97 -3.36 -3.27
CA PHE A 80 -1.70 -2.65 -3.42
C PHE A 80 -0.88 -3.22 -4.58
N VAL A 81 -0.97 -4.53 -4.83
CA VAL A 81 -0.22 -5.11 -5.95
C VAL A 81 -0.80 -4.74 -7.32
N THR A 82 -2.03 -4.25 -7.41
CA THR A 82 -2.65 -3.81 -8.66
C THR A 82 -2.61 -2.30 -8.77
N ASP A 83 -3.30 -1.61 -7.87
CA ASP A 83 -3.53 -0.16 -7.93
C ASP A 83 -2.64 0.64 -6.97
N GLY A 84 -1.73 -0.06 -6.28
CA GLY A 84 -0.75 0.56 -5.39
C GLY A 84 0.44 1.11 -6.16
N GLN A 85 0.88 2.31 -5.75
CA GLN A 85 2.11 2.91 -6.23
C GLN A 85 3.04 3.18 -5.05
N MET A 86 4.29 2.74 -5.18
CA MET A 86 5.35 3.09 -4.25
C MET A 86 6.26 4.16 -4.87
N HIS A 87 6.47 5.27 -4.14
CA HIS A 87 7.38 6.30 -4.62
C HIS A 87 8.84 5.84 -4.51
N LYS A 88 9.63 6.12 -5.57
CA LYS A 88 11.03 5.66 -5.64
C LYS A 88 11.91 6.28 -4.55
N LYS A 89 11.84 7.60 -4.40
CA LYS A 89 12.78 8.38 -3.58
C LYS A 89 12.29 8.69 -2.16
N THR A 90 10.97 8.73 -1.96
CA THR A 90 10.37 9.07 -0.68
C THR A 90 9.75 7.83 -0.05
N HIS A 91 9.37 7.95 1.23
CA HIS A 91 8.67 6.90 1.98
C HIS A 91 7.15 6.97 1.80
N THR A 92 6.70 7.32 0.59
CA THR A 92 5.30 7.53 0.27
C THR A 92 4.77 6.37 -0.56
N ILE A 93 3.63 5.85 -0.16
CA ILE A 93 2.83 4.92 -0.94
C ILE A 93 1.47 5.56 -1.26
N TYR A 94 0.87 5.11 -2.35
CA TYR A 94 -0.42 5.56 -2.84
C TYR A 94 -1.30 4.36 -3.14
N PHE A 95 -2.59 4.46 -2.84
CA PHE A 95 -3.62 3.59 -3.41
C PHE A 95 -4.49 4.43 -4.33
N ALA A 96 -4.58 4.09 -5.60
CA ALA A 96 -5.42 4.80 -6.57
C ALA A 96 -6.71 4.00 -6.83
N GLN A 97 -7.86 4.49 -6.35
CA GLN A 97 -9.13 3.78 -6.54
C GLN A 97 -10.26 4.73 -6.89
N LYS A 98 -11.09 4.34 -7.86
CA LYS A 98 -12.24 5.13 -8.31
C LYS A 98 -13.35 5.15 -7.26
N GLU A 99 -13.53 4.02 -6.57
CA GLU A 99 -14.53 3.90 -5.52
C GLU A 99 -13.94 4.36 -4.18
N GLU A 100 -14.30 5.57 -3.77
CA GLU A 100 -13.75 6.21 -2.56
C GLU A 100 -13.98 5.37 -1.29
N ARG A 101 -15.08 4.61 -1.24
CA ARG A 101 -15.37 3.67 -0.15
C ARG A 101 -14.23 2.67 0.08
N ILE A 102 -13.59 2.19 -0.99
CA ILE A 102 -12.45 1.27 -0.90
C ILE A 102 -11.24 1.96 -0.27
N LEU A 103 -10.96 3.22 -0.65
CA LEU A 103 -9.88 4.00 -0.03
C LEU A 103 -10.12 4.23 1.46
N ARG A 104 -11.37 4.51 1.85
CA ARG A 104 -11.75 4.69 3.25
C ARG A 104 -11.61 3.39 4.05
N LEU A 105 -11.95 2.25 3.44
CA LEU A 105 -11.80 0.95 4.07
C LEU A 105 -10.32 0.57 4.26
N ILE A 106 -9.48 0.80 3.25
CA ILE A 106 -8.02 0.63 3.36
C ILE A 106 -7.48 1.51 4.51
N ALA A 107 -7.85 2.79 4.54
CA ALA A 107 -7.43 3.70 5.62
C ALA A 107 -7.88 3.20 6.99
N ASN A 108 -9.11 2.69 7.12
CA ASN A 108 -9.61 2.12 8.36
C ASN A 108 -8.79 0.90 8.81
N TYR A 109 -8.56 -0.08 7.94
CA TYR A 109 -7.78 -1.28 8.26
C TYR A 109 -6.34 -0.94 8.65
N MET A 110 -5.73 0.00 7.92
CA MET A 110 -4.38 0.48 8.23
C MET A 110 -4.33 1.46 9.41
N GLN A 111 -5.47 1.78 10.03
CA GLN A 111 -5.60 2.82 11.06
C GLN A 111 -4.87 4.11 10.65
N ALA A 112 -5.02 4.47 9.38
CA ALA A 112 -4.37 5.61 8.75
C ALA A 112 -5.30 6.81 8.73
N ASP A 113 -4.73 8.01 8.87
CA ASP A 113 -5.47 9.23 8.56
C ASP A 113 -5.88 9.21 7.09
N TYR A 114 -7.17 9.45 6.85
CA TYR A 114 -7.73 9.44 5.50
C TYR A 114 -7.36 10.72 4.76
N ILE A 115 -6.28 10.65 3.96
CA ILE A 115 -5.73 11.80 3.26
C ILE A 115 -5.65 11.52 1.78
N LEU A 116 -6.40 12.31 1.01
CA LEU A 116 -6.37 12.25 -0.43
C LEU A 116 -5.24 13.11 -1.01
N ALA A 117 -4.64 12.60 -2.08
CA ALA A 117 -3.66 13.33 -2.84
C ALA A 117 -4.30 14.55 -3.52
N PRO A 118 -3.66 15.74 -3.53
CA PRO A 118 -4.26 16.98 -4.03
C PRO A 118 -4.77 16.85 -5.47
N SER A 119 -5.90 17.43 -5.85
CA SER A 119 -6.35 17.33 -7.25
C SER A 119 -5.30 17.86 -8.22
N ALA A 120 -5.10 17.19 -9.36
CA ALA A 120 -4.24 17.66 -10.44
C ALA A 120 -5.01 17.58 -11.77
N PRO A 121 -4.74 18.46 -12.76
CA PRO A 121 -5.53 18.52 -14.00
C PRO A 121 -5.64 17.19 -14.75
N THR A 122 -4.58 16.37 -14.70
CA THR A 122 -4.50 15.06 -15.37
C THR A 122 -4.88 13.89 -14.45
N ARG A 123 -5.21 14.15 -13.19
CA ARG A 123 -5.51 13.11 -12.19
C ARG A 123 -6.99 13.12 -11.83
N SER A 124 -7.74 12.24 -12.49
CA SER A 124 -9.16 12.02 -12.26
C SER A 124 -9.46 10.99 -11.17
N THR A 125 -8.53 10.08 -10.87
CA THR A 125 -8.73 9.04 -9.85
C THR A 125 -8.28 9.53 -8.47
N PRO A 126 -9.13 9.42 -7.43
CA PRO A 126 -8.74 9.66 -6.04
C PRO A 126 -7.57 8.76 -5.62
N MET A 127 -6.67 9.29 -4.80
CA MET A 127 -5.55 8.49 -4.26
C MET A 127 -5.38 8.73 -2.76
N LEU A 128 -5.41 7.66 -1.97
CA LEU A 128 -5.01 7.71 -0.56
C LEU A 128 -3.48 7.83 -0.47
N ILE A 129 -2.98 8.79 0.30
CA ILE A 129 -1.55 8.98 0.57
C ILE A 129 -1.21 8.42 1.94
N ILE A 130 -0.21 7.53 2.01
CA ILE A 130 0.40 7.09 3.26
C ILE A 130 1.90 7.37 3.21
N ASN A 131 2.42 8.06 4.22
CA ASN A 131 3.84 8.35 4.37
C ASN A 131 4.39 7.53 5.54
N SER A 132 5.14 6.48 5.29
CA SER A 132 5.76 5.67 6.35
C SER A 132 6.98 4.94 5.79
N LYS A 133 8.13 5.14 6.46
CA LYS A 133 9.36 4.41 6.12
C LYS A 133 9.23 2.94 6.46
N VAL A 134 8.55 2.60 7.56
CA VAL A 134 8.35 1.22 8.02
C VAL A 134 7.47 0.47 7.02
N ILE A 135 6.28 0.99 6.69
CA ILE A 135 5.37 0.35 5.72
C ILE A 135 6.02 0.16 4.36
N LYS A 136 6.78 1.15 3.88
CA LYS A 136 7.52 1.01 2.62
C LYS A 136 8.50 -0.17 2.69
N LYS A 137 9.25 -0.29 3.79
CA LYS A 137 10.20 -1.38 4.01
C LYS A 137 9.50 -2.73 4.12
N ASP A 138 8.40 -2.81 4.86
CA ASP A 138 7.61 -4.04 5.01
C ASP A 138 7.08 -4.54 3.65
N LEU A 139 6.61 -3.62 2.79
CA LEU A 139 6.19 -3.95 1.42
C LEU A 139 7.36 -4.43 0.54
N GLU A 140 8.54 -3.81 0.67
CA GLU A 140 9.76 -4.25 -0.02
C GLU A 140 10.18 -5.66 0.44
N GLU A 141 10.05 -5.97 1.74
CA GLU A 141 10.30 -7.32 2.31
C GLU A 141 9.28 -8.36 1.81
N LEU A 142 8.04 -7.94 1.51
CA LEU A 142 7.03 -8.75 0.83
C LEU A 142 7.28 -8.87 -0.69
N GLY A 143 8.38 -8.33 -1.21
CA GLY A 143 8.77 -8.41 -2.62
C GLY A 143 8.14 -7.34 -3.51
N ILE A 144 7.54 -6.30 -2.95
CA ILE A 144 6.86 -5.24 -3.69
C ILE A 144 7.76 -4.01 -3.79
N THR A 145 8.22 -3.71 -5.01
CA THR A 145 9.15 -2.62 -5.28
C THR A 145 8.51 -1.50 -6.10
N PRO A 146 9.10 -0.30 -6.17
CA PRO A 146 8.65 0.76 -7.07
C PRO A 146 8.67 0.30 -8.54
N ASN A 147 7.71 0.76 -9.34
CA ASN A 147 7.57 0.40 -10.76
C ASN A 147 7.43 -1.11 -11.04
N LYS A 148 6.93 -1.89 -10.07
CA LYS A 148 6.85 -3.35 -10.16
C LYS A 148 5.98 -3.94 -11.28
N SER A 149 5.18 -3.15 -12.01
CA SER A 149 4.12 -3.69 -12.87
C SER A 149 4.61 -4.69 -13.92
N LEU A 150 5.88 -4.60 -14.34
CA LEU A 150 6.52 -5.51 -15.29
C LEU A 150 7.33 -6.64 -14.65
N THR A 151 7.71 -6.50 -13.37
CA THR A 151 8.70 -7.36 -12.69
C THR A 151 8.19 -7.98 -11.40
N LEU A 152 6.92 -7.78 -11.07
CA LEU A 152 6.30 -8.29 -9.85
C LEU A 152 6.34 -9.83 -9.86
N ALA A 153 7.02 -10.42 -8.89
CA ALA A 153 6.88 -11.85 -8.61
C ALA A 153 5.57 -12.10 -7.84
N PHE A 154 5.06 -13.33 -7.90
CA PHE A 154 3.92 -13.71 -7.06
C PHE A 154 4.33 -13.73 -5.58
N PRO A 155 3.71 -12.94 -4.69
CA PRO A 155 4.13 -12.86 -3.29
C PRO A 155 3.91 -14.19 -2.54
N ALA A 156 4.73 -14.47 -1.53
CA ALA A 156 4.62 -15.64 -0.67
C ALA A 156 3.47 -15.48 0.36
N VAL A 157 2.23 -15.49 -0.11
CA VAL A 157 1.04 -15.36 0.74
C VAL A 157 0.71 -16.72 1.40
N PRO A 158 0.54 -16.79 2.74
CA PRO A 158 0.11 -18.02 3.40
C PRO A 158 -1.22 -18.53 2.86
N LYS A 159 -1.36 -19.86 2.77
CA LYS A 159 -2.54 -20.52 2.17
C LYS A 159 -3.87 -20.06 2.75
N GLU A 160 -3.90 -19.78 4.05
CA GLU A 160 -5.08 -19.28 4.77
C GLU A 160 -5.59 -17.94 4.22
N TYR A 161 -4.69 -17.02 3.87
CA TYR A 161 -5.04 -15.66 3.43
C TYR A 161 -5.05 -15.49 1.91
N LEU A 162 -4.62 -16.52 1.17
CA LEU A 162 -4.50 -16.49 -0.28
C LEU A 162 -5.83 -16.12 -0.97
N ALA A 163 -6.96 -16.60 -0.46
CA ALA A 163 -8.28 -16.24 -0.99
C ALA A 163 -8.56 -14.73 -0.90
N SER A 164 -8.20 -14.09 0.22
CA SER A 164 -8.38 -12.64 0.41
C SER A 164 -7.39 -11.83 -0.43
N PHE A 165 -6.14 -12.29 -0.57
CA PHE A 165 -5.18 -11.68 -1.48
C PHE A 165 -5.68 -11.68 -2.92
N ILE A 166 -6.16 -12.83 -3.41
CA ILE A 166 -6.71 -12.95 -4.76
C ILE A 166 -7.97 -12.10 -4.95
N ARG A 167 -8.83 -11.99 -3.92
CA ARG A 167 -9.95 -11.03 -3.92
C ARG A 167 -9.46 -9.60 -4.20
N GLY A 168 -8.45 -9.14 -3.46
CA GLY A 168 -7.87 -7.80 -3.66
C GLY A 168 -7.28 -7.60 -5.06
N VAL A 169 -6.60 -8.61 -5.59
CA VAL A 169 -6.09 -8.58 -6.98
C VAL A 169 -7.22 -8.47 -8.00
N ILE A 170 -8.31 -9.23 -7.82
CA ILE A 170 -9.49 -9.16 -8.69
C ILE A 170 -10.16 -7.80 -8.56
N ASP A 171 -10.23 -7.23 -7.36
CA ASP A 171 -10.85 -5.92 -7.12
C ASP A 171 -10.11 -4.78 -7.80
N GLY A 172 -8.79 -4.88 -7.93
CA GLY A 172 -8.00 -3.92 -8.71
C GLY A 172 -8.03 -4.18 -10.21
N ASP A 173 -7.27 -5.18 -10.66
CA ASP A 173 -7.02 -5.44 -12.08
C ASP A 173 -7.98 -6.45 -12.73
N GLY A 174 -8.92 -7.00 -11.96
CA GLY A 174 -9.91 -7.93 -12.47
C GLY A 174 -11.01 -7.25 -13.29
N TRP A 175 -11.41 -7.89 -14.37
CA TRP A 175 -12.63 -7.59 -15.11
C TRP A 175 -13.57 -8.79 -15.05
N VAL A 176 -14.83 -8.54 -14.71
CA VAL A 176 -15.89 -9.55 -14.67
C VAL A 176 -16.98 -9.17 -15.66
N GLN A 177 -17.29 -10.10 -16.58
CA GLN A 177 -18.35 -9.93 -17.56
C GLN A 177 -19.71 -9.75 -16.87
N ASN A 178 -20.56 -8.86 -17.40
CA ASN A 178 -21.88 -8.59 -16.84
C ASN A 178 -22.76 -9.85 -16.69
N THR A 179 -22.65 -10.82 -17.59
CA THR A 179 -23.42 -12.08 -17.57
C THR A 179 -22.87 -13.16 -16.63
N GLY A 180 -21.69 -12.92 -16.04
CA GLY A 180 -21.10 -13.80 -15.02
C GLY A 180 -20.53 -15.11 -15.55
N TYR A 181 -20.17 -15.18 -16.84
CA TYR A 181 -19.57 -16.39 -17.42
C TYR A 181 -18.04 -16.35 -17.48
N VAL A 182 -17.48 -15.15 -17.52
CA VAL A 182 -16.06 -14.97 -17.78
C VAL A 182 -15.51 -13.83 -16.92
N MET A 183 -14.32 -14.04 -16.37
CA MET A 183 -13.49 -12.97 -15.83
C MET A 183 -12.06 -13.09 -16.36
N ASN A 184 -11.31 -11.98 -16.30
CA ASN A 184 -9.86 -12.04 -16.39
C ASN A 184 -9.17 -11.06 -15.45
N ILE A 185 -7.93 -11.36 -15.08
CA ILE A 185 -6.98 -10.39 -14.52
C ILE A 185 -5.97 -10.10 -15.61
N THR A 186 -5.68 -8.81 -15.82
CA THR A 186 -4.63 -8.38 -16.75
C THR A 186 -3.36 -8.06 -15.97
N SER A 187 -2.22 -8.59 -16.38
CA SER A 187 -0.91 -8.28 -15.80
C SER A 187 0.13 -8.06 -16.89
N ALA A 188 1.11 -7.21 -16.61
CA ALA A 188 2.28 -7.03 -17.46
C ALA A 188 3.51 -7.79 -16.93
N SER A 189 3.38 -8.50 -15.80
CA SER A 189 4.40 -9.40 -15.27
C SER A 189 4.03 -10.86 -15.58
N GLN A 190 4.90 -11.55 -16.30
CA GLN A 190 4.74 -12.97 -16.60
C GLN A 190 4.73 -13.82 -15.32
N SER A 191 5.69 -13.58 -14.42
CA SER A 191 5.84 -14.33 -13.17
C SER A 191 4.59 -14.22 -12.29
N PHE A 192 4.01 -13.01 -12.20
CA PHE A 192 2.76 -12.82 -11.47
C PHE A 192 1.59 -13.55 -12.13
N ALA A 193 1.49 -13.49 -13.45
CA ALA A 193 0.44 -14.17 -14.21
C ALA A 193 0.49 -15.71 -14.07
N GLU A 194 1.70 -16.28 -14.13
CA GLU A 194 1.93 -17.72 -13.93
C GLU A 194 1.60 -18.16 -12.50
N GLY A 195 1.95 -17.33 -11.51
CA GLY A 195 1.57 -17.54 -10.11
C GLY A 195 0.05 -17.56 -9.92
N LEU A 196 -0.67 -16.56 -10.45
CA LEU A 196 -2.14 -16.50 -10.42
C LEU A 196 -2.78 -17.74 -11.06
N HIS A 197 -2.31 -18.11 -12.25
CA HIS A 197 -2.81 -19.27 -12.96
C HIS A 197 -2.58 -20.57 -12.18
N THR A 198 -1.42 -20.70 -11.52
CA THR A 198 -1.12 -21.84 -10.65
C THR A 198 -2.09 -21.90 -9.48
N VAL A 199 -2.36 -20.77 -8.82
CA VAL A 199 -3.35 -20.71 -7.73
C VAL A 199 -4.73 -21.16 -8.21
N PHE A 200 -5.23 -20.64 -9.33
CA PHE A 200 -6.53 -21.04 -9.86
C PHE A 200 -6.59 -22.53 -10.23
N ARG A 201 -5.51 -23.10 -10.77
CA ARG A 201 -5.42 -24.55 -11.01
C ARG A 201 -5.47 -25.36 -9.72
N THR A 202 -4.79 -24.93 -8.66
CA THR A 202 -4.83 -25.62 -7.36
C THR A 202 -6.21 -25.56 -6.69
N TRP A 203 -7.02 -24.56 -7.04
CA TRP A 203 -8.43 -24.47 -6.65
C TRP A 203 -9.38 -25.23 -7.59
N ASN A 204 -8.82 -26.00 -8.52
CA ASN A 204 -9.55 -26.82 -9.48
C ASN A 204 -10.51 -26.00 -10.36
N LEU A 205 -10.12 -24.77 -10.69
CA LEU A 205 -10.87 -23.87 -11.57
C LEU A 205 -10.38 -24.01 -13.02
N ARG A 206 -11.29 -23.89 -13.97
CA ARG A 206 -10.95 -23.81 -15.40
C ARG A 206 -10.34 -22.44 -15.71
N THR A 207 -9.02 -22.42 -15.85
CA THR A 207 -8.25 -21.22 -16.15
C THR A 207 -7.35 -21.39 -17.38
N GLU A 208 -7.05 -20.28 -18.04
CA GLU A 208 -6.10 -20.19 -19.15
C GLU A 208 -5.35 -18.86 -19.09
N ILE A 209 -4.13 -18.81 -19.65
CA ILE A 209 -3.41 -17.56 -19.89
C ILE A 209 -3.39 -17.29 -21.39
N THR A 210 -3.77 -16.07 -21.78
CA THR A 210 -3.55 -15.57 -23.15
C THR A 210 -2.56 -14.42 -23.13
N THR A 211 -1.67 -14.36 -24.11
CA THR A 211 -0.68 -13.29 -24.26
C THR A 211 -1.01 -12.42 -25.47
N SER A 212 -0.86 -11.11 -25.32
CA SER A 212 -0.99 -10.14 -26.41
C SER A 212 0.09 -9.08 -26.30
N THR A 213 0.44 -8.42 -27.39
CA THR A 213 1.45 -7.36 -27.41
C THR A 213 0.78 -6.01 -27.56
N THR A 214 1.20 -5.03 -26.73
CA THR A 214 0.77 -3.63 -26.87
C THR A 214 1.33 -3.01 -28.15
N GLN A 215 0.77 -1.86 -28.55
CA GLN A 215 1.34 -1.02 -29.62
C GLN A 215 2.81 -0.66 -29.36
N THR A 216 3.22 -0.58 -28.09
CA THR A 216 4.60 -0.28 -27.67
C THR A 216 5.51 -1.52 -27.57
N GLY A 217 5.08 -2.69 -28.07
CA GLY A 217 5.89 -3.91 -28.06
C GLY A 217 5.95 -4.66 -26.73
N LYS A 218 5.28 -4.18 -25.68
CA LYS A 218 5.24 -4.85 -24.36
C LYS A 218 4.20 -5.96 -24.33
N ALA A 219 4.57 -7.11 -23.76
CA ALA A 219 3.66 -8.22 -23.52
C ALA A 219 2.63 -7.89 -22.42
N ILE A 220 1.41 -8.37 -22.61
CA ILE A 220 0.31 -8.35 -21.66
C ILE A 220 -0.23 -9.77 -21.53
N TYR A 221 -0.35 -10.23 -20.29
CA TYR A 221 -0.87 -11.52 -19.93
C TYR A 221 -2.29 -11.33 -19.37
N ARG A 222 -3.25 -12.09 -19.89
CA ARG A 222 -4.62 -12.14 -19.34
C ARG A 222 -4.87 -13.54 -18.81
N ILE A 223 -5.16 -13.63 -17.52
CA ILE A 223 -5.47 -14.86 -16.82
C ILE A 223 -6.98 -14.98 -16.75
N TRP A 224 -7.55 -15.89 -17.53
CA TRP A 224 -8.99 -16.06 -17.65
C TRP A 224 -9.52 -17.14 -16.72
N ILE A 225 -10.76 -16.96 -16.30
CA ILE A 225 -11.61 -18.03 -15.77
C ILE A 225 -12.91 -17.99 -16.55
N LYS A 226 -13.28 -19.14 -17.15
CA LYS A 226 -14.37 -19.23 -18.11
C LYS A 226 -15.30 -20.39 -17.74
N GLY A 227 -16.58 -20.08 -17.54
CA GLY A 227 -17.62 -21.07 -17.34
C GLY A 227 -18.72 -20.58 -16.41
N LYS A 228 -19.95 -21.00 -16.69
CA LYS A 228 -21.16 -20.69 -15.89
C LYS A 228 -21.06 -21.14 -14.43
N GLU A 229 -20.30 -22.20 -14.17
CA GLU A 229 -20.08 -22.78 -12.84
C GLU A 229 -18.78 -22.29 -12.18
N GLU A 230 -17.86 -21.75 -12.99
CA GLU A 230 -16.50 -21.44 -12.53
C GLU A 230 -16.45 -20.14 -11.73
N LEU A 231 -17.19 -19.10 -12.13
CA LEU A 231 -17.26 -17.86 -11.35
C LEU A 231 -17.98 -18.04 -10.01
N PRO A 232 -19.10 -18.77 -9.91
CA PRO A 232 -19.70 -19.11 -8.63
C PRO A 232 -18.76 -19.92 -7.71
N LYS A 233 -17.99 -20.88 -8.25
CA LYS A 233 -16.97 -21.62 -7.48
C LYS A 233 -15.89 -20.67 -6.95
N LEU A 234 -15.35 -19.80 -7.81
CA LEU A 234 -14.36 -18.82 -7.39
C LEU A 234 -14.92 -17.87 -6.33
N ALA A 235 -16.15 -17.37 -6.52
CA ALA A 235 -16.81 -16.47 -5.57
C ALA A 235 -16.92 -17.09 -4.17
N LYS A 236 -17.37 -18.36 -4.09
CA LYS A 236 -17.44 -19.11 -2.82
C LYS A 236 -16.08 -19.18 -2.10
N ILE A 237 -14.98 -19.24 -2.85
CA ILE A 237 -13.62 -19.28 -2.29
C ILE A 237 -13.20 -17.89 -1.80
N ILE A 238 -13.25 -16.88 -2.68
CA ILE A 238 -12.63 -15.57 -2.40
C ILE A 238 -13.46 -14.69 -1.47
N TYR A 239 -14.79 -14.88 -1.39
CA TYR A 239 -15.67 -14.11 -0.51
C TYR A 239 -15.96 -14.79 0.83
N LYS A 240 -15.40 -15.98 1.09
CA LYS A 240 -15.60 -16.73 2.34
C LYS A 240 -15.23 -15.91 3.59
N HIS A 241 -14.15 -15.13 3.49
CA HIS A 241 -13.61 -14.28 4.56
C HIS A 241 -13.67 -12.80 4.14
N ALA A 242 -14.77 -12.42 3.48
CA ALA A 242 -15.04 -11.03 3.15
C ALA A 242 -15.85 -10.40 4.29
N HIS A 243 -15.32 -9.32 4.87
CA HIS A 243 -15.92 -8.60 5.99
C HIS A 243 -16.06 -7.12 5.64
N ASN A 244 -17.04 -6.43 6.22
CA ASN A 244 -17.23 -4.98 6.03
C ASN A 244 -17.33 -4.51 4.56
N ASN A 245 -17.79 -5.39 3.66
CA ASN A 245 -17.81 -5.16 2.22
C ASN A 245 -16.43 -4.84 1.62
N ASP A 246 -15.38 -5.54 2.05
CA ASP A 246 -14.01 -5.47 1.50
C ASP A 246 -13.87 -6.12 0.12
N TYR A 247 -14.63 -5.57 -0.82
CA TYR A 247 -14.68 -5.94 -2.22
C TYR A 247 -15.38 -4.87 -3.07
N ILE A 248 -15.22 -4.95 -4.39
CA ILE A 248 -16.01 -4.17 -5.35
C ILE A 248 -17.38 -4.84 -5.51
N LEU A 249 -18.45 -4.14 -5.12
CA LEU A 249 -19.83 -4.64 -5.12
C LEU A 249 -20.24 -5.25 -6.46
N SER A 250 -20.03 -4.50 -7.55
CA SER A 250 -20.42 -4.94 -8.89
C SER A 250 -19.67 -6.20 -9.37
N LYS A 251 -18.42 -6.43 -8.92
CA LYS A 251 -17.66 -7.63 -9.27
C LYS A 251 -18.23 -8.84 -8.53
N ARG A 252 -18.50 -8.69 -7.22
CA ARG A 252 -19.15 -9.73 -6.41
C ARG A 252 -20.50 -10.13 -6.99
N GLU A 253 -21.39 -9.16 -7.23
CA GLU A 253 -22.73 -9.40 -7.80
C GLU A 253 -22.65 -10.21 -9.10
N ARG A 254 -21.77 -9.81 -10.03
CA ARG A 254 -21.62 -10.50 -11.32
C ARG A 254 -21.07 -11.93 -11.18
N MET A 255 -20.21 -12.20 -10.21
CA MET A 255 -19.67 -13.54 -9.98
C MET A 255 -20.67 -14.45 -9.26
N GLU A 256 -21.50 -13.88 -8.38
CA GLU A 256 -22.46 -14.60 -7.54
C GLU A 256 -23.85 -14.78 -8.19
N GLN A 257 -24.19 -14.01 -9.24
CA GLN A 257 -25.53 -13.98 -9.83
C GLN A 257 -26.10 -15.35 -10.30
N ARG A 258 -25.27 -16.39 -10.41
CA ARG A 258 -25.68 -17.75 -10.79
C ARG A 258 -25.60 -18.78 -9.67
N LEU A 259 -25.25 -18.38 -8.44
CA LEU A 259 -25.19 -19.29 -7.29
C LEU A 259 -26.51 -20.02 -7.04
N ASN A 260 -27.64 -19.34 -7.24
CA ASN A 260 -28.98 -19.87 -6.98
C ASN A 260 -29.51 -20.83 -8.06
N ILE A 261 -28.82 -20.96 -9.19
CA ILE A 261 -29.23 -21.86 -10.28
C ILE A 261 -28.81 -23.32 -9.99
N PHE A 262 -27.83 -23.53 -9.11
CA PHE A 262 -27.24 -24.85 -8.82
C PHE A 262 -27.67 -25.45 -7.48
N ASN A 263 -28.53 -24.75 -6.73
CA ASN A 263 -29.10 -25.23 -5.46
C ASN A 263 -30.56 -25.72 -5.63
N ASN A 264 -31.05 -25.81 -6.87
CA ASN A 264 -32.30 -26.45 -7.28
C ASN A 264 -31.96 -27.60 -8.22
#